data_AF-A0A8T0M3Z5-F1
#
_entry.id   AF-A0A8T0M3Z5-F1
#
_cell.length_a   1.000
_cell.length_b   1.000
_cell.length_c   1.000
_cell.angle_alpha   90.00
_cell.angle_beta   90.00
_cell.angle_gamma   90.00
#
_symmetry.space_group_name_H-M   'P 1'
#
loop_
_entity.id
_entity.type
_entity.pdbx_description
1 polymer ?
#
loop_
_entity_poly.entity_id
_entity_poly.type
_entity_poly.pdbx_seq_one_letter_code
_entity_poly.pdbx_strand_id
1 'polypeptide(L)'
;MGLLARGFLALTVVAVASCAARNPADSILSAVVNVIDSDAVFYASSATEEDWGASLEAQKLKDGEKHAFYPLVFNASGLTDVFGCTSKEQLLNISSNDSSSSTSGSANLLLGLPVEPFVLLVDRGRCTFAEKAFYAQELGAAILIVTDTLGQLYNRSSAADATKEEKQMEFSCSRGSGEAAWNADLTDYTSISWEDDVDVHSCTGNNKCSSRLCVPSGASNQQVCCSWDIPDLMGFGTTEIVADKSDVSDIVVVRISIADGDTLKNMFTTGSDKEDGQLLISVYERDPPRVDPAQIILWVVACATVLVGSYKAADYERTKAQLKAALIAADATSSDAIAHARVAYEEHDEQAPDQEQLDLNSWHALAFLVIGSGFLVLLFFVDVVIVVVILFGIGAVSATFQVLWAPLMRRLPIKLLQKLPWGDVMWQWEDLLVPAAWSVGDVLALVLALGVSLLWFFTRFQSYSWVFQDIFGVCFCLVFLRTARLPNLKVATVLLVLVFMYDIFMVFISPYIFKESVMIKVATGGAQSTATGGVSSGYCLRYPTDTEHNCRSESMPILLRVPKMLDWRAGSSLLGLVIWTAHASAWQDA
;
A
#
# COMPACT_ATOMS: atom_id res chain seq x y z
N MET A 1 19.21 -23.32 14.31
CA MET A 1 19.69 -22.51 13.16
C MET A 1 19.23 -23.07 11.81
N GLY A 2 19.43 -24.36 11.50
CA GLY A 2 18.96 -24.96 10.24
C GLY A 2 17.43 -25.03 10.06
N LEU A 3 16.66 -25.23 11.14
CA LEU A 3 15.18 -25.19 11.09
C LEU A 3 14.62 -23.78 10.92
N LEU A 4 15.22 -22.77 11.54
CA LEU A 4 14.79 -21.36 11.41
C LEU A 4 15.08 -20.82 10.01
N ALA A 5 16.24 -21.14 9.43
CA ALA A 5 16.58 -20.74 8.05
C ALA A 5 15.66 -21.41 7.01
N ARG A 6 15.29 -22.69 7.21
CA ARG A 6 14.31 -23.39 6.36
C ARG A 6 12.89 -22.87 6.54
N GLY A 7 12.50 -22.52 7.77
CA GLY A 7 11.21 -21.88 8.06
C GLY A 7 11.09 -20.48 7.43
N PHE A 8 12.15 -19.68 7.48
CA PHE A 8 12.22 -18.37 6.83
C PHE A 8 12.15 -18.49 5.31
N LEU A 9 12.93 -19.40 4.70
CA LEU A 9 12.89 -19.65 3.26
C LEU A 9 11.51 -20.12 2.79
N ALA A 10 10.86 -21.01 3.55
CA ALA A 10 9.51 -21.48 3.24
C ALA A 10 8.46 -20.38 3.37
N LEU A 11 8.53 -19.52 4.40
CA LEU A 11 7.64 -18.36 4.54
C LEU A 11 7.85 -17.34 3.42
N THR A 12 9.09 -17.08 3.01
CA THR A 12 9.40 -16.15 1.91
C THR A 12 8.89 -16.67 0.56
N VAL A 13 8.95 -17.99 0.31
CA VAL A 13 8.42 -18.57 -0.95
C VAL A 13 6.90 -18.52 -1.00
N VAL A 14 6.20 -18.71 0.13
CA VAL A 14 4.74 -18.61 0.21
C VAL A 14 4.26 -17.14 0.09
N ALA A 15 5.00 -16.20 0.66
CA ALA A 15 4.69 -14.77 0.54
C ALA A 15 4.92 -14.22 -0.88
N VAL A 16 5.97 -14.67 -1.57
CA VAL A 16 6.28 -14.23 -2.96
C VAL A 16 5.24 -14.73 -3.96
N ALA A 17 4.63 -15.91 -3.73
CA ALA A 17 3.59 -16.45 -4.60
C ALA A 17 2.24 -15.69 -4.51
N SER A 18 2.00 -14.95 -3.44
CA SER A 18 0.72 -14.23 -3.21
C SER A 18 0.70 -12.81 -3.77
N CYS A 19 1.81 -12.33 -4.35
CA CYS A 19 1.97 -10.95 -4.85
C CYS A 19 1.84 -10.86 -6.39
N ALA A 20 1.05 -11.72 -7.03
CA ALA A 20 0.63 -11.51 -8.41
C ALA A 20 -0.39 -10.37 -8.43
N ALA A 21 -0.15 -9.36 -9.27
CA ALA A 21 -0.87 -8.08 -9.29
C ALA A 21 -2.40 -8.27 -9.28
N ARG A 22 -3.03 -7.86 -8.16
CA ARG A 22 -4.45 -7.49 -8.10
C ARG A 22 -4.72 -6.37 -9.12
N ASN A 23 -5.95 -6.28 -9.60
CA ASN A 23 -6.39 -5.21 -10.48
C ASN A 23 -6.09 -3.87 -9.76
N PRO A 24 -5.45 -2.85 -10.38
CA PRO A 24 -5.09 -1.61 -9.68
C PRO A 24 -6.31 -0.93 -9.03
N ALA A 25 -7.50 -1.13 -9.62
CA ALA A 25 -8.78 -0.68 -9.09
C ALA A 25 -9.08 -1.20 -7.67
N ASP A 26 -8.67 -2.43 -7.32
CA ASP A 26 -9.07 -3.06 -6.05
C ASP A 26 -8.71 -2.23 -4.81
N SER A 27 -7.66 -1.41 -4.93
CA SER A 27 -7.12 -0.60 -3.85
C SER A 27 -7.96 0.62 -3.46
N ILE A 28 -8.82 1.10 -4.37
CA ILE A 28 -9.66 2.31 -4.18
C ILE A 28 -11.13 2.00 -3.94
N LEU A 29 -11.52 0.71 -3.99
CA LEU A 29 -12.90 0.26 -3.85
C LEU A 29 -13.33 0.18 -2.39
N SER A 30 -13.79 1.31 -1.85
CA SER A 30 -14.21 1.48 -0.45
C SER A 30 -15.67 1.13 -0.15
N ALA A 31 -16.50 0.92 -1.17
CA ALA A 31 -17.92 0.64 -1.02
C ALA A 31 -18.33 -0.68 -1.69
N VAL A 32 -19.40 -1.29 -1.17
CA VAL A 32 -20.02 -2.49 -1.73
C VAL A 32 -21.47 -2.18 -2.08
N VAL A 33 -21.88 -2.51 -3.30
CA VAL A 33 -23.25 -2.38 -3.80
C VAL A 33 -23.83 -3.79 -3.91
N ASN A 34 -24.86 -4.07 -3.12
CA ASN A 34 -25.51 -5.38 -3.05
C ASN A 34 -26.95 -5.29 -3.57
N VAL A 35 -27.36 -6.24 -4.40
CA VAL A 35 -28.67 -6.26 -5.06
C VAL A 35 -29.51 -7.42 -4.51
N ILE A 36 -30.67 -7.12 -3.91
CA ILE A 36 -31.56 -8.15 -3.35
C ILE A 36 -32.10 -9.03 -4.48
N ASP A 37 -32.25 -10.33 -4.19
CA ASP A 37 -32.74 -11.38 -5.09
C ASP A 37 -31.80 -11.73 -6.25
N SER A 38 -30.55 -11.28 -6.16
CA SER A 38 -29.45 -11.73 -7.02
C SER A 38 -28.20 -12.01 -6.18
N ASP A 39 -27.38 -12.96 -6.60
CA ASP A 39 -26.03 -13.16 -6.02
C ASP A 39 -25.02 -12.09 -6.51
N ALA A 40 -25.50 -10.97 -7.07
CA ALA A 40 -24.67 -9.93 -7.65
C ALA A 40 -24.19 -8.93 -6.59
N VAL A 41 -22.87 -8.81 -6.48
CA VAL A 41 -22.19 -7.86 -5.60
C VAL A 41 -21.18 -7.07 -6.42
N PHE A 42 -21.31 -5.75 -6.41
CA PHE A 42 -20.42 -4.84 -7.11
C PHE A 42 -19.58 -4.04 -6.13
N TYR A 43 -18.38 -3.65 -6.54
CA TYR A 43 -17.47 -2.85 -5.74
C TYR A 43 -17.40 -1.43 -6.29
N ALA A 44 -17.45 -0.44 -5.42
CA ALA A 44 -17.55 0.96 -5.78
C ALA A 44 -16.52 1.83 -5.03
N SER A 45 -16.20 3.00 -5.57
CA SER A 45 -15.46 4.06 -4.87
C SER A 45 -16.41 5.11 -4.30
N SER A 46 -16.05 5.69 -3.16
CA SER A 46 -16.86 6.68 -2.43
C SER A 46 -16.35 8.11 -2.61
N ALA A 47 -17.19 9.10 -2.29
CA ALA A 47 -16.87 10.54 -2.33
C ALA A 47 -16.04 11.06 -1.13
N THR A 48 -15.68 10.18 -0.19
CA THR A 48 -15.17 10.58 1.15
C THR A 48 -13.80 11.28 1.15
N GLU A 49 -13.00 11.22 0.09
CA GLU A 49 -11.66 11.84 0.07
C GLU A 49 -11.70 13.37 0.23
N GLU A 50 -12.84 14.00 -0.07
CA GLU A 50 -13.03 15.44 0.05
C GLU A 50 -14.16 15.84 1.03
N ASP A 51 -14.60 14.96 1.93
CA ASP A 51 -15.60 15.25 2.98
C ASP A 51 -16.92 15.86 2.46
N TRP A 52 -17.36 15.48 1.25
CA TRP A 52 -18.68 15.82 0.74
C TRP A 52 -19.51 14.54 0.54
N GLY A 53 -20.83 14.69 0.64
CA GLY A 53 -21.77 13.58 0.72
C GLY A 53 -21.92 13.03 2.14
N ALA A 54 -22.95 12.20 2.33
CA ALA A 54 -23.16 11.47 3.56
C ALA A 54 -22.12 10.35 3.71
N SER A 55 -21.62 10.16 4.93
CA SER A 55 -20.62 9.11 5.22
C SER A 55 -21.23 7.70 5.08
N LEU A 56 -20.49 6.80 4.43
CA LEU A 56 -20.82 5.38 4.39
C LEU A 56 -20.83 4.73 5.77
N GLU A 57 -20.15 5.32 6.76
CA GLU A 57 -20.23 4.86 8.16
C GLU A 57 -21.65 4.93 8.71
N ALA A 58 -22.47 5.90 8.26
CA ALA A 58 -23.86 5.99 8.69
C ALA A 58 -24.72 4.84 8.14
N GLN A 59 -24.31 4.22 7.03
CA GLN A 59 -24.94 3.03 6.47
C GLN A 59 -24.33 1.72 7.00
N LYS A 60 -23.28 1.82 7.83
CA LYS A 60 -22.68 0.69 8.52
C LYS A 60 -23.56 0.30 9.71
N LEU A 61 -24.04 -0.92 9.66
CA LEU A 61 -24.91 -1.45 10.71
C LEU A 61 -24.11 -2.05 11.85
N LYS A 62 -24.64 -1.92 13.07
CA LYS A 62 -24.09 -2.63 14.23
C LYS A 62 -24.42 -4.12 14.11
N ASP A 63 -23.55 -4.97 14.67
CA ASP A 63 -23.68 -6.43 14.64
C ASP A 63 -25.13 -6.88 14.96
N GLY A 64 -25.84 -7.41 13.94
CA GLY A 64 -27.20 -7.94 14.06
C GLY A 64 -28.32 -7.10 13.44
N GLU A 65 -28.07 -5.88 12.97
CA GLU A 65 -29.05 -5.08 12.21
C GLU A 65 -28.94 -5.38 10.69
N LYS A 66 -30.06 -5.34 9.96
CA LYS A 66 -30.11 -5.65 8.52
C LYS A 66 -29.91 -4.39 7.68
N HIS A 67 -29.14 -4.52 6.59
CA HIS A 67 -28.89 -3.47 5.59
C HIS A 67 -30.17 -2.74 5.19
N ALA A 68 -30.12 -1.41 5.14
CA ALA A 68 -31.21 -0.62 4.56
C ALA A 68 -31.19 -0.84 3.05
N PHE A 69 -32.36 -1.13 2.50
CA PHE A 69 -32.53 -1.43 1.09
C PHE A 69 -33.50 -0.43 0.48
N TYR A 70 -33.12 0.08 -0.68
CA TYR A 70 -33.87 1.11 -1.37
C TYR A 70 -34.13 0.67 -2.82
N PRO A 71 -35.28 1.01 -3.41
CA PRO A 71 -35.56 0.69 -4.81
C PRO A 71 -34.60 1.46 -5.72
N LEU A 72 -34.07 0.78 -6.75
CA LEU A 72 -33.30 1.40 -7.80
C LEU A 72 -34.22 2.15 -8.76
N VAL A 73 -33.84 3.37 -9.10
CA VAL A 73 -34.45 4.18 -10.14
C VAL A 73 -33.41 4.48 -11.21
N PHE A 74 -33.71 4.10 -12.45
CA PHE A 74 -32.93 4.43 -13.63
C PHE A 74 -33.87 4.77 -14.78
N ASN A 75 -33.63 5.89 -15.47
CA ASN A 75 -34.37 6.31 -16.65
C ASN A 75 -35.92 6.25 -16.47
N ALA A 76 -36.42 6.78 -15.35
CA ALA A 76 -37.85 6.84 -15.08
C ALA A 76 -38.58 7.75 -16.09
N SER A 77 -39.88 7.55 -16.29
CA SER A 77 -40.67 8.24 -17.33
C SER A 77 -40.61 9.78 -17.26
N GLY A 78 -40.37 10.37 -16.09
CA GLY A 78 -40.17 11.81 -15.92
C GLY A 78 -38.71 12.25 -15.76
N LEU A 79 -37.75 11.31 -15.69
CA LEU A 79 -36.32 11.59 -15.73
C LEU A 79 -35.82 11.47 -17.18
N THR A 80 -36.03 12.53 -17.96
CA THR A 80 -35.54 12.59 -19.36
C THR A 80 -34.02 12.77 -19.46
N ASP A 81 -33.35 12.99 -18.33
CA ASP A 81 -31.92 13.24 -18.25
C ASP A 81 -31.17 12.09 -17.58
N VAL A 82 -30.60 11.21 -18.40
CA VAL A 82 -29.80 10.05 -17.95
C VAL A 82 -28.56 10.47 -17.16
N PHE A 83 -28.11 11.72 -17.31
CA PHE A 83 -26.94 12.25 -16.61
C PHE A 83 -27.27 12.84 -15.22
N GLY A 84 -28.53 13.08 -14.88
CA GLY A 84 -28.90 13.67 -13.59
C GLY A 84 -28.34 15.09 -13.37
N CYS A 85 -28.29 15.90 -14.43
CA CYS A 85 -27.78 17.27 -14.46
C CYS A 85 -28.89 18.33 -14.51
N THR A 86 -30.14 17.93 -14.22
CA THR A 86 -31.32 18.78 -14.35
C THR A 86 -32.00 18.95 -13.00
N SER A 87 -32.41 20.19 -12.72
CA SER A 87 -33.12 20.51 -11.48
C SER A 87 -34.51 19.88 -11.43
N LYS A 88 -35.01 19.65 -10.22
CA LYS A 88 -36.36 19.13 -10.00
C LYS A 88 -37.44 20.01 -10.65
N GLU A 89 -37.27 21.33 -10.60
CA GLU A 89 -38.21 22.28 -11.21
C GLU A 89 -38.27 22.15 -12.74
N GLN A 90 -37.12 21.99 -13.39
CA GLN A 90 -37.06 21.79 -14.84
C GLN A 90 -37.70 20.47 -15.26
N LEU A 91 -37.44 19.39 -14.53
CA LEU A 91 -38.06 18.09 -14.80
C LEU A 91 -39.58 18.14 -14.64
N LEU A 92 -40.08 18.85 -13.63
CA LEU A 92 -41.53 19.06 -13.42
C LEU A 92 -42.16 19.91 -14.53
N ASN A 93 -41.47 20.95 -15.00
CA ASN A 93 -41.96 21.76 -16.11
C ASN A 93 -42.03 20.96 -17.43
N ILE A 94 -41.04 20.12 -17.72
CA ILE A 94 -41.03 19.28 -18.93
C ILE A 94 -42.16 18.25 -18.88
N SER A 95 -42.31 17.54 -17.76
CA SER A 95 -43.36 16.52 -17.58
C SER A 95 -44.79 17.10 -17.56
N SER A 96 -44.95 18.37 -17.13
CA SER A 96 -46.24 19.06 -17.19
C SER A 96 -46.69 19.45 -18.60
N ASN A 97 -45.75 19.62 -19.55
CA ASN A 97 -46.08 19.97 -20.94
C ASN A 97 -46.54 18.75 -21.77
N ASP A 98 -46.11 17.54 -21.40
CA ASP A 98 -46.52 16.29 -22.08
C ASP A 98 -47.86 15.72 -21.53
N SER A 99 -48.28 16.13 -20.33
CA SER A 99 -49.50 15.64 -19.69
C SER A 99 -50.66 16.65 -19.79
N SER A 100 -51.49 16.51 -20.82
CA SER A 100 -52.75 17.25 -21.00
C SER A 100 -53.87 16.87 -20.00
N SER A 101 -53.54 16.56 -18.76
CA SER A 101 -54.50 16.29 -17.69
C SER A 101 -54.05 16.88 -16.36
N SER A 102 -54.75 17.93 -15.94
CA SER A 102 -54.68 18.53 -14.62
C SER A 102 -55.04 17.50 -13.54
N THR A 103 -54.03 16.93 -12.90
CA THR A 103 -54.22 16.23 -11.62
C THR A 103 -53.09 16.62 -10.68
N SER A 104 -53.47 17.18 -9.54
CA SER A 104 -52.61 17.55 -8.41
C SER A 104 -52.05 16.30 -7.74
N GLY A 105 -51.21 15.55 -8.45
CA GLY A 105 -50.40 14.47 -7.88
C GLY A 105 -49.13 15.03 -7.26
N SER A 106 -48.60 14.37 -6.22
CA SER A 106 -47.30 14.68 -5.63
C SER A 106 -46.23 14.76 -6.73
N ALA A 107 -45.33 15.74 -6.65
CA ALA A 107 -44.25 15.96 -7.64
C ALA A 107 -43.47 14.67 -7.99
N ASN A 108 -43.26 13.78 -7.01
CA ASN A 108 -42.59 12.49 -7.22
C ASN A 108 -43.39 11.55 -8.14
N LEU A 109 -44.72 11.55 -8.06
CA LEU A 109 -45.58 10.71 -8.89
C LEU A 109 -45.53 11.13 -10.37
N LEU A 110 -45.44 12.45 -10.62
CA LEU A 110 -45.29 13.03 -11.97
C LEU A 110 -43.95 12.64 -12.61
N LEU A 111 -42.92 12.44 -11.78
CA LEU A 111 -41.59 12.06 -12.23
C LEU A 111 -41.36 10.53 -12.28
N GLY A 112 -42.35 9.73 -11.86
CA GLY A 112 -42.21 8.28 -11.72
C GLY A 112 -41.28 7.86 -10.58
N LEU A 113 -41.08 8.73 -9.59
CA LEU A 113 -40.22 8.50 -8.43
C LEU A 113 -41.01 7.92 -7.25
N PRO A 114 -40.42 7.00 -6.48
CA PRO A 114 -41.03 6.49 -5.26
C PRO A 114 -41.17 7.61 -4.20
N VAL A 115 -42.13 7.41 -3.29
CA VAL A 115 -42.35 8.31 -2.13
C VAL A 115 -41.34 8.03 -1.01
N GLU A 116 -40.85 6.80 -0.95
CA GLU A 116 -39.81 6.35 -0.03
C GLU A 116 -38.41 6.69 -0.58
N PRO A 117 -37.39 6.80 0.29
CA PRO A 117 -36.00 6.95 -0.14
C PRO A 117 -35.61 5.88 -1.16
N PHE A 118 -34.87 6.28 -2.19
CA PHE A 118 -34.51 5.43 -3.32
C PHE A 118 -33.04 5.59 -3.70
N VAL A 119 -32.54 4.64 -4.50
CA VAL A 119 -31.22 4.73 -5.13
C VAL A 119 -31.39 5.28 -6.54
N LEU A 120 -30.73 6.39 -6.86
CA LEU A 120 -30.70 6.94 -8.21
C LEU A 120 -29.43 6.48 -8.93
N LEU A 121 -29.58 5.83 -10.08
CA LEU A 121 -28.47 5.48 -10.98
C LEU A 121 -28.39 6.52 -12.10
N VAL A 122 -27.21 7.10 -12.33
CA VAL A 122 -26.98 8.10 -13.39
C VAL A 122 -25.71 7.81 -14.16
N ASP A 123 -25.68 8.26 -15.41
CA ASP A 123 -24.47 8.22 -16.24
C ASP A 123 -23.58 9.45 -15.98
N ARG A 124 -22.27 9.22 -15.99
CA ARG A 124 -21.26 10.27 -15.89
C ARG A 124 -21.27 11.11 -17.17
N GLY A 125 -21.19 12.42 -17.02
CA GLY A 125 -21.12 13.37 -18.14
C GLY A 125 -21.96 14.63 -17.89
N ARG A 126 -21.78 15.63 -18.76
CA ARG A 126 -22.45 16.94 -18.83
C ARG A 126 -22.28 17.90 -17.64
N CYS A 127 -22.25 17.40 -16.40
CA CYS A 127 -22.14 18.19 -15.17
C CYS A 127 -21.17 17.51 -14.17
N THR A 128 -20.77 18.25 -13.13
CA THR A 128 -19.83 17.77 -12.11
C THR A 128 -20.46 16.72 -11.19
N PHE A 129 -19.64 15.96 -10.45
CA PHE A 129 -20.15 14.99 -9.47
C PHE A 129 -20.97 15.67 -8.36
N ALA A 130 -20.53 16.84 -7.91
CA ALA A 130 -21.20 17.65 -6.90
C ALA A 130 -22.60 18.09 -7.37
N GLU A 131 -22.73 18.55 -8.62
CA GLU A 131 -24.03 18.93 -9.21
C GLU A 131 -24.98 17.74 -9.33
N LYS A 132 -24.49 16.57 -9.76
CA LYS A 132 -25.32 15.35 -9.81
C LYS A 132 -25.87 14.98 -8.44
N ALA A 133 -25.03 15.06 -7.43
CA ALA A 133 -25.38 14.75 -6.06
C ALA A 133 -26.37 15.77 -5.47
N PHE A 134 -26.19 17.06 -5.76
CA PHE A 134 -27.13 18.11 -5.40
C PHE A 134 -28.53 17.84 -5.96
N TYR A 135 -28.65 17.58 -7.27
CA TYR A 135 -29.95 17.30 -7.89
C TYR A 135 -30.56 15.98 -7.42
N ALA A 136 -29.75 14.95 -7.22
CA ALA A 136 -30.24 13.68 -6.66
C ALA A 136 -30.83 13.87 -5.26
N GLN A 137 -30.19 14.72 -4.43
CA GLN A 137 -30.68 15.09 -3.10
C GLN A 137 -32.02 15.84 -3.18
N GLU A 138 -32.17 16.80 -4.09
CA GLU A 138 -33.45 17.52 -4.32
C GLU A 138 -34.61 16.58 -4.73
N LEU A 139 -34.28 15.53 -5.48
CA LEU A 139 -35.23 14.50 -5.89
C LEU A 139 -35.63 13.54 -4.75
N GLY A 140 -34.91 13.57 -3.62
CA GLY A 140 -35.16 12.70 -2.46
C GLY A 140 -34.45 11.35 -2.54
N ALA A 141 -33.41 11.23 -3.36
CA ALA A 141 -32.58 10.04 -3.40
C ALA A 141 -31.75 9.93 -2.10
N ALA A 142 -31.70 8.73 -1.52
CA ALA A 142 -30.85 8.45 -0.37
C ALA A 142 -29.42 8.08 -0.79
N ILE A 143 -29.29 7.51 -1.99
CA ILE A 143 -28.02 7.04 -2.55
C ILE A 143 -27.97 7.43 -4.03
N LEU A 144 -26.85 7.99 -4.45
CA LEU A 144 -26.51 8.24 -5.85
C LEU A 144 -25.42 7.26 -6.30
N ILE A 145 -25.73 6.46 -7.32
CA ILE A 145 -24.75 5.61 -8.01
C ILE A 145 -24.42 6.26 -9.34
N VAL A 146 -23.14 6.55 -9.57
CA VAL A 146 -22.64 7.07 -10.84
C VAL A 146 -21.90 5.96 -11.58
N THR A 147 -22.24 5.73 -12.85
CA THR A 147 -21.50 4.83 -13.74
C THR A 147 -21.05 5.59 -14.98
N ASP A 148 -19.97 5.13 -15.62
CA ASP A 148 -19.50 5.71 -16.88
C ASP A 148 -20.05 4.90 -18.06
N THR A 149 -19.97 5.44 -19.27
CA THR A 149 -20.31 4.71 -20.49
C THR A 149 -19.18 4.88 -21.51
N LEU A 150 -19.00 3.89 -22.39
CA LEU A 150 -17.97 3.97 -23.43
C LEU A 150 -18.12 5.21 -24.31
N GLY A 151 -19.36 5.58 -24.65
CA GLY A 151 -19.65 6.78 -25.42
C GLY A 151 -19.19 8.07 -24.73
N GLN A 152 -19.42 8.19 -23.42
CA GLN A 152 -18.99 9.38 -22.67
C GLN A 152 -17.49 9.40 -22.43
N LEU A 153 -16.89 8.24 -22.17
CA LEU A 153 -15.44 8.10 -22.10
C LEU A 153 -14.78 8.53 -23.40
N TYR A 154 -15.32 8.08 -24.55
CA TYR A 154 -14.85 8.50 -25.86
C TYR A 154 -14.97 10.00 -26.06
N ASN A 155 -16.14 10.60 -25.82
CA ASN A 155 -16.36 12.04 -25.97
C ASN A 155 -15.35 12.89 -25.17
N ARG A 156 -14.99 12.46 -23.95
CA ARG A 156 -13.96 13.13 -23.13
C ARG A 156 -12.57 12.96 -23.74
N SER A 157 -12.25 11.74 -24.18
CA SER A 157 -10.94 11.42 -24.76
C SER A 157 -10.72 12.04 -26.15
N SER A 158 -11.80 12.29 -26.91
CA SER A 158 -11.79 12.88 -28.25
C SER A 158 -11.93 14.39 -28.26
N ALA A 159 -12.13 15.04 -27.10
CA ALA A 159 -12.24 16.48 -27.00
C ALA A 159 -10.97 17.15 -27.55
N ALA A 160 -11.14 18.23 -28.32
CA ALA A 160 -10.03 18.93 -28.99
C ALA A 160 -9.02 19.51 -27.99
N ASP A 161 -9.49 19.90 -26.81
CA ASP A 161 -8.69 20.50 -25.75
C ASP A 161 -8.13 19.48 -24.76
N ALA A 162 -8.44 18.18 -24.92
CA ALA A 162 -7.97 17.13 -24.01
C ALA A 162 -6.44 16.97 -24.09
N THR A 163 -5.79 17.14 -22.96
CA THR A 163 -4.36 16.92 -22.77
C THR A 163 -4.00 15.45 -22.97
N LYS A 164 -2.72 15.17 -23.16
CA LYS A 164 -2.23 13.80 -23.35
C LYS A 164 -2.48 12.96 -22.10
N GLU A 165 -2.34 13.57 -20.93
CA GLU A 165 -2.50 12.97 -19.61
C GLU A 165 -3.97 12.62 -19.36
N GLU A 166 -4.91 13.50 -19.72
CA GLU A 166 -6.35 13.22 -19.68
C GLU A 166 -6.74 12.06 -20.59
N LYS A 167 -6.15 11.93 -21.77
CA LYS A 167 -6.39 10.77 -22.65
C LYS A 167 -5.84 9.48 -22.05
N GLN A 168 -4.67 9.54 -21.42
CA GLN A 168 -4.04 8.41 -20.73
C GLN A 168 -4.83 7.95 -19.50
N MET A 169 -5.61 8.84 -18.88
CA MET A 169 -6.55 8.49 -17.81
C MET A 169 -7.72 7.62 -18.30
N GLU A 170 -8.14 7.79 -19.55
CA GLU A 170 -9.32 7.11 -20.11
C GLU A 170 -8.95 5.79 -20.84
N PHE A 171 -7.81 5.73 -21.55
CA PHE A 171 -7.38 4.50 -22.24
C PHE A 171 -5.85 4.34 -22.35
N SER A 172 -5.39 3.10 -22.61
CA SER A 172 -3.98 2.77 -22.80
C SER A 172 -3.73 1.70 -23.87
N CYS A 173 -3.21 2.11 -25.03
CA CYS A 173 -2.89 1.20 -26.14
C CYS A 173 -1.75 0.20 -25.79
N SER A 174 -0.87 0.54 -24.85
CA SER A 174 0.22 -0.36 -24.41
C SER A 174 -0.28 -1.62 -23.68
N ARG A 175 -1.51 -1.58 -23.16
CA ARG A 175 -2.16 -2.68 -22.43
C ARG A 175 -3.10 -3.48 -23.30
N GLY A 176 -3.28 -3.12 -24.56
CA GLY A 176 -4.20 -3.79 -25.46
C GLY A 176 -4.61 -2.80 -26.54
N SER A 177 -4.54 -3.26 -27.78
CA SER A 177 -4.98 -2.48 -28.93
C SER A 177 -5.54 -3.43 -29.97
N GLY A 178 -6.52 -2.96 -30.72
CA GLY A 178 -7.07 -3.61 -31.89
C GLY A 178 -7.20 -2.62 -33.03
N GLU A 179 -7.67 -3.12 -34.17
CA GLU A 179 -8.00 -2.32 -35.34
C GLU A 179 -9.46 -2.58 -35.69
N ALA A 180 -10.30 -1.55 -35.69
CA ALA A 180 -11.68 -1.68 -36.14
C ALA A 180 -11.72 -1.77 -37.67
N ALA A 181 -12.76 -2.40 -38.22
CA ALA A 181 -12.95 -2.50 -39.66
C ALA A 181 -13.12 -1.10 -40.28
N TRP A 182 -12.44 -0.83 -41.41
CA TRP A 182 -12.38 0.48 -42.11
C TRP A 182 -13.72 1.20 -42.34
N ASN A 183 -14.84 0.49 -42.29
CA ASN A 183 -16.21 0.97 -42.46
C ASN A 183 -17.02 1.10 -41.15
N ALA A 184 -16.43 0.79 -39.99
CA ALA A 184 -17.09 0.85 -38.70
C ALA A 184 -17.34 2.30 -38.28
N ASP A 185 -18.56 2.57 -37.81
CA ASP A 185 -18.88 3.85 -37.18
C ASP A 185 -18.28 3.89 -35.77
N LEU A 186 -17.15 4.56 -35.63
CA LEU A 186 -16.41 4.70 -34.38
C LEU A 186 -17.12 5.61 -33.36
N THR A 187 -18.23 6.23 -33.75
CA THR A 187 -19.02 7.12 -32.89
C THR A 187 -20.29 6.47 -32.35
N ASP A 188 -20.70 5.33 -32.92
CA ASP A 188 -21.89 4.59 -32.50
C ASP A 188 -21.53 3.21 -31.93
N TYR A 189 -21.43 3.16 -30.61
CA TYR A 189 -21.18 1.94 -29.81
C TYR A 189 -22.36 0.96 -29.79
N THR A 190 -23.52 1.34 -30.32
CA THR A 190 -24.71 0.48 -30.44
C THR A 190 -24.86 -0.14 -31.82
N SER A 191 -23.97 0.19 -32.76
CA SER A 191 -24.02 -0.33 -34.12
C SER A 191 -23.43 -1.74 -34.24
N ILE A 192 -24.08 -2.58 -35.07
CA ILE A 192 -23.66 -3.95 -35.42
C ILE A 192 -22.20 -4.04 -35.92
N SER A 193 -21.65 -2.92 -36.40
CA SER A 193 -20.27 -2.78 -36.85
C SER A 193 -19.22 -3.13 -35.79
N TRP A 194 -19.57 -3.11 -34.50
CA TRP A 194 -18.71 -3.47 -33.38
C TRP A 194 -18.89 -4.93 -32.93
N GLU A 195 -19.97 -5.60 -33.33
CA GLU A 195 -20.36 -6.95 -32.89
C GLU A 195 -19.80 -8.08 -33.78
N ASP A 196 -19.51 -7.78 -35.06
CA ASP A 196 -19.11 -8.80 -36.04
C ASP A 196 -17.61 -9.18 -36.00
N ASP A 197 -16.75 -8.43 -35.28
CA ASP A 197 -15.35 -8.78 -35.06
C ASP A 197 -15.06 -8.95 -33.56
N VAL A 198 -15.08 -10.20 -33.08
CA VAL A 198 -14.76 -10.62 -31.69
C VAL A 198 -13.43 -10.03 -31.17
N ASP A 199 -12.54 -9.65 -32.09
CA ASP A 199 -11.24 -9.04 -31.82
C ASP A 199 -11.29 -7.56 -31.39
N VAL A 200 -12.34 -6.81 -31.78
CA VAL A 200 -12.48 -5.36 -31.53
C VAL A 200 -13.08 -5.09 -30.15
N HIS A 201 -14.13 -5.82 -29.76
CA HIS A 201 -14.79 -5.64 -28.45
C HIS A 201 -13.87 -6.01 -27.28
N SER A 202 -12.92 -6.93 -27.48
CA SER A 202 -12.02 -7.41 -26.41
C SER A 202 -10.56 -6.99 -26.56
N CYS A 203 -10.23 -6.16 -27.56
CA CYS A 203 -8.88 -5.65 -27.83
C CYS A 203 -7.84 -6.79 -27.94
N THR A 204 -8.17 -7.88 -28.65
CA THR A 204 -7.41 -9.16 -28.63
C THR A 204 -6.03 -9.10 -29.28
N GLY A 205 -5.71 -8.05 -30.04
CA GLY A 205 -4.41 -7.89 -30.70
C GLY A 205 -3.22 -8.03 -29.74
N ASN A 206 -3.43 -7.78 -28.45
CA ASN A 206 -2.65 -8.30 -27.34
C ASN A 206 -3.63 -8.65 -26.21
N ASN A 207 -3.72 -9.92 -25.78
CA ASN A 207 -4.55 -10.43 -24.66
C ASN A 207 -4.20 -9.83 -23.26
N LYS A 208 -3.92 -8.53 -23.19
CA LYS A 208 -3.46 -7.79 -22.01
C LYS A 208 -4.52 -6.81 -21.49
N CYS A 209 -5.65 -6.66 -22.19
CA CYS A 209 -6.71 -5.76 -21.78
C CYS A 209 -7.52 -6.39 -20.64
N SER A 210 -7.35 -5.87 -19.42
CA SER A 210 -8.00 -6.40 -18.22
C SER A 210 -9.48 -6.05 -18.14
N SER A 211 -9.88 -4.88 -18.68
CA SER A 211 -11.27 -4.40 -18.70
C SER A 211 -12.12 -5.07 -19.77
N ARG A 212 -11.52 -5.60 -20.84
CA ARG A 212 -12.22 -6.11 -22.05
C ARG A 212 -13.15 -5.06 -22.68
N LEU A 213 -12.81 -3.79 -22.51
CA LEU A 213 -13.56 -2.64 -23.00
C LEU A 213 -12.62 -1.79 -23.85
N CYS A 214 -13.03 -1.44 -25.06
CA CYS A 214 -12.18 -0.81 -26.07
C CYS A 214 -12.78 0.49 -26.56
N VAL A 215 -11.92 1.50 -26.75
CA VAL A 215 -12.32 2.85 -27.16
C VAL A 215 -11.42 3.32 -28.31
N PRO A 216 -11.94 4.00 -29.34
CA PRO A 216 -11.13 4.56 -30.42
C PRO A 216 -10.11 5.57 -29.89
N SER A 217 -8.85 5.44 -30.32
CA SER A 217 -7.78 6.35 -29.89
C SER A 217 -7.71 7.65 -30.71
N GLY A 218 -8.43 7.70 -31.84
CA GLY A 218 -8.32 8.79 -32.82
C GLY A 218 -7.04 8.76 -33.66
N ALA A 219 -6.23 7.69 -33.58
CA ALA A 219 -5.04 7.52 -34.41
C ALA A 219 -5.40 7.10 -35.86
N SER A 220 -4.46 7.29 -36.80
CA SER A 220 -4.61 6.79 -38.17
C SER A 220 -4.77 5.26 -38.16
N ASN A 221 -5.69 4.74 -38.99
CA ASN A 221 -6.08 3.33 -39.13
C ASN A 221 -7.13 2.81 -38.13
N GLN A 222 -8.05 3.65 -37.61
CA GLN A 222 -9.17 3.17 -36.77
C GLN A 222 -8.74 2.29 -35.59
N GLN A 223 -7.60 2.67 -35.00
CA GLN A 223 -7.04 1.97 -33.86
C GLN A 223 -7.96 2.12 -32.65
N VAL A 224 -8.27 1.00 -32.00
CA VAL A 224 -8.94 0.95 -30.71
C VAL A 224 -7.95 0.56 -29.62
N CYS A 225 -8.10 1.12 -28.44
CA CYS A 225 -7.22 0.89 -27.30
C CYS A 225 -8.00 0.48 -26.07
N CYS A 226 -7.35 -0.32 -25.21
CA CYS A 226 -7.93 -0.80 -23.97
C CYS A 226 -8.27 0.37 -23.05
N SER A 227 -9.54 0.48 -22.67
CA SER A 227 -10.04 1.51 -21.76
C SER A 227 -9.78 1.16 -20.31
N TRP A 228 -9.59 2.19 -19.48
CA TRP A 228 -9.45 2.03 -18.04
C TRP A 228 -10.82 1.95 -17.38
N ASP A 229 -11.25 0.74 -17.06
CA ASP A 229 -12.48 0.53 -16.29
C ASP A 229 -12.20 0.56 -14.78
N ILE A 230 -11.90 1.75 -14.28
CA ILE A 230 -11.55 2.00 -12.88
C ILE A 230 -12.46 3.10 -12.34
N PRO A 231 -13.28 2.84 -11.30
CA PRO A 231 -14.08 3.88 -10.68
C PRO A 231 -13.19 4.78 -9.82
N ASP A 232 -12.60 5.81 -10.43
CA ASP A 232 -11.77 6.79 -9.70
C ASP A 232 -12.55 7.47 -8.56
N LEU A 233 -11.80 7.96 -7.57
CA LEU A 233 -12.34 8.81 -6.50
C LEU A 233 -12.97 10.07 -7.11
N MET A 234 -14.09 10.48 -6.54
CA MET A 234 -14.88 11.60 -7.04
C MET A 234 -14.44 12.88 -6.34
N GLY A 235 -13.84 13.80 -7.11
CA GLY A 235 -13.49 15.12 -6.60
C GLY A 235 -14.70 16.06 -6.51
N PHE A 236 -14.64 17.04 -5.62
CA PHE A 236 -15.63 18.10 -5.49
C PHE A 236 -15.34 19.23 -6.48
N GLY A 237 -16.27 19.46 -7.41
CA GLY A 237 -16.21 20.60 -8.33
C GLY A 237 -17.15 21.70 -7.86
N THR A 238 -16.62 22.88 -7.53
CA THR A 238 -17.45 24.06 -7.25
C THR A 238 -18.02 24.63 -8.54
N THR A 239 -19.31 24.92 -8.56
CA THR A 239 -19.98 25.59 -9.68
C THR A 239 -20.86 26.73 -9.16
N GLU A 240 -21.53 27.47 -10.05
CA GLU A 240 -22.51 28.48 -9.64
C GLU A 240 -23.70 27.87 -8.86
N ILE A 241 -23.89 26.56 -8.99
CA ILE A 241 -25.01 25.80 -8.41
C ILE A 241 -24.59 25.21 -7.06
N VAL A 242 -23.38 24.64 -7.00
CA VAL A 242 -22.83 24.03 -5.78
C VAL A 242 -21.59 24.82 -5.36
N ALA A 243 -21.77 25.69 -4.37
CA ALA A 243 -20.71 26.58 -3.91
C ALA A 243 -19.96 26.00 -2.71
N ASP A 244 -20.65 25.25 -1.85
CA ASP A 244 -20.09 24.68 -0.63
C ASP A 244 -20.40 23.18 -0.50
N LYS A 245 -19.51 22.45 0.18
CA LYS A 245 -19.68 21.01 0.45
C LYS A 245 -20.93 20.73 1.29
N SER A 246 -21.34 21.70 2.13
CA SER A 246 -22.57 21.59 2.92
C SER A 246 -23.82 21.42 2.08
N ASP A 247 -23.82 21.93 0.85
CA ASP A 247 -24.96 21.85 -0.07
C ASP A 247 -25.25 20.39 -0.48
N VAL A 248 -24.25 19.51 -0.35
CA VAL A 248 -24.29 18.11 -0.78
C VAL A 248 -23.83 17.21 0.37
N SER A 249 -24.47 17.29 1.53
CA SER A 249 -24.07 16.51 2.72
C SER A 249 -25.06 15.40 3.12
N ASP A 250 -26.28 15.40 2.54
CA ASP A 250 -27.35 14.48 2.96
C ASP A 250 -27.47 13.22 2.09
N ILE A 251 -26.64 13.06 1.06
CA ILE A 251 -26.72 11.94 0.11
C ILE A 251 -25.42 11.13 0.03
N VAL A 252 -25.53 9.80 0.06
CA VAL A 252 -24.39 8.91 -0.15
C VAL A 252 -24.10 8.80 -1.63
N VAL A 253 -22.86 9.08 -2.05
CA VAL A 253 -22.46 9.05 -3.46
C VAL A 253 -21.39 7.99 -3.67
N VAL A 254 -21.63 7.07 -4.60
CA VAL A 254 -20.69 6.02 -4.98
C VAL A 254 -20.55 5.91 -6.49
N ARG A 255 -19.38 5.48 -6.94
CA ARG A 255 -19.09 5.25 -8.35
C ARG A 255 -18.73 3.79 -8.60
N ILE A 256 -19.36 3.19 -9.61
CA ILE A 256 -19.11 1.82 -10.06
C ILE A 256 -18.39 1.79 -11.41
N SER A 257 -17.81 0.63 -11.75
CA SER A 257 -17.20 0.38 -13.05
C SER A 257 -18.25 0.44 -14.19
N ILE A 258 -17.80 0.60 -15.43
CA ILE A 258 -18.62 0.57 -16.64
C ILE A 258 -19.25 -0.82 -16.78
N ALA A 259 -18.45 -1.88 -16.65
CA ALA A 259 -18.94 -3.25 -16.78
C ALA A 259 -20.00 -3.58 -15.72
N ASP A 260 -19.78 -3.18 -14.46
CA ASP A 260 -20.75 -3.39 -13.38
C ASP A 260 -22.02 -2.55 -13.59
N GLY A 261 -21.87 -1.31 -14.08
CA GLY A 261 -22.99 -0.43 -14.40
C GLY A 261 -23.89 -0.98 -15.51
N ASP A 262 -23.31 -1.49 -16.59
CA ASP A 262 -24.08 -2.12 -17.69
C ASP A 262 -24.78 -3.40 -17.21
N THR A 263 -24.12 -4.18 -16.34
CA THR A 263 -24.72 -5.36 -15.71
C THR A 263 -25.92 -4.97 -14.84
N LEU A 264 -25.78 -3.91 -14.03
CA LEU A 264 -26.85 -3.39 -13.17
C LEU A 264 -28.04 -2.84 -13.99
N LYS A 265 -27.77 -2.12 -15.08
CA LYS A 265 -28.81 -1.64 -16.01
C LYS A 265 -29.57 -2.79 -16.66
N ASN A 266 -28.87 -3.84 -17.08
CA ASN A 266 -29.49 -5.05 -17.66
C ASN A 266 -30.34 -5.82 -16.63
N MET A 267 -29.91 -5.86 -15.36
CA MET A 267 -30.72 -6.43 -14.27
C MET A 267 -31.98 -5.60 -13.99
N PHE A 268 -31.89 -4.27 -14.10
CA PHE A 268 -33.05 -3.38 -13.94
C PHE A 268 -34.08 -3.59 -15.06
N THR A 269 -33.65 -3.64 -16.32
CA THR A 269 -34.57 -3.84 -17.46
C THR A 269 -35.24 -5.21 -17.44
N THR A 270 -34.49 -6.27 -17.15
CA THR A 270 -35.04 -7.64 -17.02
C THR A 270 -35.87 -7.85 -15.75
N GLY A 271 -35.57 -7.11 -14.68
CA GLY A 271 -36.31 -7.14 -13.42
C GLY A 271 -37.66 -6.46 -13.50
N SER A 272 -37.78 -5.40 -14.31
CA SER A 272 -39.02 -4.64 -14.52
C SER A 272 -40.15 -5.45 -15.17
N ASP A 273 -39.84 -6.62 -15.77
CA ASP A 273 -40.82 -7.52 -16.38
C ASP A 273 -41.49 -8.48 -15.37
N LYS A 274 -41.07 -8.48 -14.10
CA LYS A 274 -41.63 -9.35 -13.04
C LYS A 274 -42.73 -8.62 -12.25
N GLU A 275 -43.80 -9.33 -11.90
CA GLU A 275 -45.01 -8.79 -11.24
C GLU A 275 -44.78 -8.15 -9.85
N ASP A 276 -43.65 -8.44 -9.17
CA ASP A 276 -43.22 -7.82 -7.89
C ASP A 276 -41.96 -6.90 -8.06
N GLY A 277 -41.60 -6.54 -9.30
CA GLY A 277 -40.23 -6.24 -9.75
C GLY A 277 -39.63 -4.86 -9.44
N GLN A 278 -39.47 -4.49 -8.17
CA GLN A 278 -38.51 -3.42 -7.81
C GLN A 278 -37.15 -4.02 -7.43
N LEU A 279 -36.11 -3.66 -8.19
CA LEU A 279 -34.74 -4.03 -7.87
C LEU A 279 -34.29 -3.25 -6.63
N LEU A 280 -34.08 -3.93 -5.51
CA LEU A 280 -33.68 -3.30 -4.25
C LEU A 280 -32.16 -3.36 -4.09
N ILE A 281 -31.56 -2.23 -3.72
CA ILE A 281 -30.12 -2.08 -3.57
C ILE A 281 -29.78 -1.62 -2.16
N SER A 282 -28.70 -2.17 -1.62
CA SER A 282 -28.03 -1.62 -0.45
C SER A 282 -26.59 -1.27 -0.79
N VAL A 283 -26.13 -0.12 -0.30
CA VAL A 283 -24.74 0.28 -0.36
C VAL A 283 -24.20 0.32 1.07
N TYR A 284 -22.98 -0.15 1.27
CA TYR A 284 -22.32 -0.09 2.57
C TYR A 284 -20.80 -0.03 2.41
N GLU A 285 -20.12 0.38 3.48
CA GLU A 285 -18.67 0.44 3.52
C GLU A 285 -18.05 -0.95 3.44
N ARG A 286 -16.99 -1.11 2.64
CA ARG A 286 -16.23 -2.36 2.54
C ARG A 286 -15.35 -2.54 3.77
N ASP A 287 -15.76 -3.41 4.69
CA ASP A 287 -15.03 -3.63 5.93
C ASP A 287 -13.58 -4.12 5.71
N PRO A 288 -12.58 -3.43 6.29
CA PRO A 288 -11.23 -3.95 6.33
C PRO A 288 -11.15 -5.13 7.33
N PRO A 289 -10.32 -6.15 7.05
CA PRO A 289 -10.13 -7.25 8.00
C PRO A 289 -9.50 -6.72 9.30
N ARG A 290 -10.04 -7.14 10.45
CA ARG A 290 -9.54 -6.71 11.78
C ARG A 290 -8.07 -7.08 12.02
N VAL A 291 -7.60 -8.18 11.46
CA VAL A 291 -6.21 -8.64 11.58
C VAL A 291 -5.75 -9.15 10.21
N ASP A 292 -4.74 -8.49 9.63
CA ASP A 292 -4.07 -8.99 8.43
C ASP A 292 -2.95 -9.98 8.83
N PRO A 293 -2.83 -11.15 8.17
CA PRO A 293 -1.72 -12.08 8.34
C PRO A 293 -0.34 -11.41 8.27
N ALA A 294 -0.18 -10.37 7.46
CA ALA A 294 1.06 -9.59 7.37
C ALA A 294 1.53 -9.04 8.72
N GLN A 295 0.60 -8.57 9.57
CA GLN A 295 0.91 -8.08 10.91
C GLN A 295 1.39 -9.21 11.84
N ILE A 296 0.76 -10.38 11.75
CA ILE A 296 1.15 -11.56 12.52
C ILE A 296 2.54 -12.03 12.09
N ILE A 297 2.82 -12.06 10.79
CA ILE A 297 4.13 -12.43 10.24
C ILE A 297 5.21 -11.48 10.78
N LEU A 298 4.98 -10.16 10.71
CA LEU A 298 5.90 -9.16 11.25
C LEU A 298 6.14 -9.36 12.75
N TRP A 299 5.08 -9.60 13.52
CA TRP A 299 5.19 -9.86 14.96
C TRP A 299 6.03 -11.11 15.26
N VAL A 300 5.81 -12.20 14.52
CA VAL A 300 6.60 -13.44 14.66
C VAL A 300 8.07 -13.20 14.28
N VAL A 301 8.33 -12.48 13.19
CA VAL A 301 9.70 -12.14 12.74
C VAL A 301 10.41 -11.27 13.78
N ALA A 302 9.73 -10.28 14.35
CA ALA A 302 10.28 -9.43 15.40
C ALA A 302 10.62 -10.25 16.65
N CYS A 303 9.69 -11.07 17.14
CA CYS A 303 9.93 -11.95 18.29
C CYS A 303 11.09 -12.92 18.06
N ALA A 304 11.14 -13.55 16.88
CA ALA A 304 12.24 -14.44 16.50
C ALA A 304 13.59 -13.70 16.45
N THR A 305 13.61 -12.48 15.93
CA THR A 305 14.81 -11.64 15.86
C THR A 305 15.31 -11.28 17.24
N VAL A 306 14.43 -10.85 18.15
CA VAL A 306 14.79 -10.54 19.55
C VAL A 306 15.30 -11.78 20.28
N LEU A 307 14.64 -12.94 20.11
CA LEU A 307 15.09 -14.20 20.72
C LEU A 307 16.47 -14.63 20.22
N VAL A 308 16.70 -14.58 18.90
CA VAL A 308 18.00 -14.94 18.29
C VAL A 308 19.08 -13.94 18.69
N GLY A 309 18.76 -12.64 18.69
CA GLY A 309 19.67 -11.57 19.10
C GLY A 309 20.10 -11.74 20.56
N SER A 310 19.13 -11.92 21.47
CA SER A 310 19.39 -12.17 22.89
C SER A 310 20.19 -13.45 23.11
N TYR A 311 19.88 -14.52 22.37
CA TYR A 311 20.62 -15.77 22.46
C TYR A 311 22.09 -15.62 22.04
N LYS A 312 22.36 -14.88 20.96
CA LYS A 312 23.72 -14.62 20.46
C LYS A 312 24.47 -13.61 21.34
N ALA A 313 23.79 -12.60 21.89
CA ALA A 313 24.40 -11.61 22.78
C ALA A 313 24.89 -12.25 24.10
N ALA A 314 24.23 -13.31 24.56
CA ALA A 314 24.60 -14.06 25.76
C ALA A 314 25.70 -15.13 25.53
N ASP A 315 26.20 -15.30 24.30
CA ASP A 315 27.15 -16.39 23.99
C ASP A 315 28.46 -16.25 24.79
N TYR A 316 29.01 -15.03 24.84
CA TYR A 316 30.23 -14.71 25.59
C TYR A 316 30.08 -14.98 27.11
N GLU A 317 28.94 -14.62 27.70
CA GLU A 317 28.71 -14.85 29.13
C GLU A 317 28.50 -16.32 29.45
N ARG A 318 27.88 -17.07 28.53
CA ARG A 318 27.70 -18.52 28.68
C ARG A 318 29.02 -19.26 28.57
N THR A 319 29.87 -18.94 27.60
CA THR A 319 31.19 -19.56 27.48
C THR A 319 32.02 -19.23 28.70
N LYS A 320 32.01 -17.97 29.17
CA LYS A 320 32.67 -17.58 30.43
C LYS A 320 32.16 -18.36 31.64
N ALA A 321 30.83 -18.54 31.77
CA ALA A 321 30.24 -19.32 32.86
C ALA A 321 30.60 -20.82 32.79
N GLN A 322 30.60 -21.41 31.60
CA GLN A 322 31.01 -22.80 31.38
C GLN A 322 32.48 -23.01 31.72
N LEU A 323 33.33 -22.08 31.31
CA LEU A 323 34.78 -22.15 31.53
C LEU A 323 35.11 -21.95 33.02
N LYS A 324 34.39 -21.07 33.72
CA LYS A 324 34.44 -20.94 35.18
C LYS A 324 33.97 -22.21 35.91
N ALA A 325 32.90 -22.86 35.44
CA ALA A 325 32.43 -24.11 36.01
C ALA A 325 33.45 -25.26 35.79
N ALA A 326 34.06 -25.31 34.61
CA ALA A 326 35.13 -26.27 34.31
C ALA A 326 36.38 -26.04 35.17
N LEU A 327 36.73 -24.77 35.43
CA LEU A 327 37.80 -24.40 36.35
C LEU A 327 37.54 -24.91 37.78
N ILE A 328 36.31 -24.72 38.30
CA ILE A 328 35.91 -25.21 39.63
C ILE A 328 35.91 -26.75 39.68
N ALA A 329 35.48 -27.42 38.61
CA ALA A 329 35.51 -28.88 38.53
C ALA A 329 36.94 -29.43 38.48
N ALA A 330 37.85 -28.75 37.77
CA ALA A 330 39.26 -29.13 37.68
C ALA A 330 39.99 -28.98 39.03
N ASP A 331 39.56 -28.04 39.88
CA ASP A 331 40.12 -27.83 41.24
C ASP A 331 40.05 -29.09 42.11
N ALA A 332 39.06 -29.96 41.87
CA ALA A 332 38.89 -31.21 42.59
C ALA A 332 39.67 -32.40 42.00
N THR A 333 40.34 -32.28 40.85
CA THR A 333 40.96 -33.41 40.14
C THR A 333 42.49 -33.49 40.27
N SER A 334 43.23 -32.53 39.71
CA SER A 334 44.70 -32.57 39.65
C SER A 334 45.30 -31.19 39.33
N SER A 335 46.56 -30.95 39.75
CA SER A 335 47.28 -29.69 39.49
C SER A 335 47.36 -29.31 38.01
N ASP A 336 47.53 -30.31 37.14
CA ASP A 336 47.73 -30.09 35.71
C ASP A 336 46.41 -29.72 35.02
N ALA A 337 45.30 -30.34 35.43
CA ALA A 337 43.97 -29.99 34.92
C ALA A 337 43.56 -28.57 35.33
N ILE A 338 43.90 -28.14 36.55
CA ILE A 338 43.66 -26.78 37.04
C ILE A 338 44.46 -25.77 36.24
N ALA A 339 45.73 -26.05 35.96
CA ALA A 339 46.58 -25.16 35.16
C ALA A 339 46.01 -24.95 33.75
N HIS A 340 45.60 -26.03 33.07
CA HIS A 340 44.96 -25.92 31.75
C HIS A 340 43.63 -25.17 31.78
N ALA A 341 42.77 -25.44 32.75
CA ALA A 341 41.50 -24.73 32.88
C ALA A 341 41.68 -23.25 33.25
N ARG A 342 42.73 -22.90 34.01
CA ARG A 342 43.07 -21.50 34.33
C ARG A 342 43.62 -20.74 33.13
N VAL A 343 44.42 -21.39 32.29
CA VAL A 343 44.92 -20.75 31.06
C VAL A 343 43.77 -20.49 30.09
N ALA A 344 42.89 -21.47 29.85
CA ALA A 344 41.69 -21.27 29.04
C ALA A 344 40.72 -20.23 29.68
N TYR A 345 40.65 -20.25 31.02
CA TYR A 345 40.27 -19.17 31.93
C TYR A 345 40.54 -17.74 31.44
N GLU A 346 41.81 -17.42 31.60
CA GLU A 346 42.46 -16.14 31.42
C GLU A 346 42.52 -15.77 29.93
N GLU A 347 42.81 -16.70 29.02
CA GLU A 347 42.80 -16.44 27.57
C GLU A 347 41.42 -15.96 27.10
N HIS A 348 40.33 -16.58 27.58
CA HIS A 348 38.98 -16.15 27.23
C HIS A 348 38.58 -14.81 27.90
N ASP A 349 39.17 -14.48 29.06
CA ASP A 349 38.93 -13.21 29.75
C ASP A 349 39.75 -12.07 29.14
N GLU A 350 40.97 -12.34 28.68
CA GLU A 350 41.80 -11.41 27.90
C GLU A 350 41.24 -11.16 26.50
N GLN A 351 40.54 -12.15 25.93
CA GLN A 351 39.81 -12.01 24.67
C GLN A 351 38.40 -11.43 24.86
N ALA A 352 38.11 -10.87 26.03
CA ALA A 352 36.95 -10.01 26.23
C ALA A 352 36.94 -8.96 25.12
N PRO A 353 35.81 -8.78 24.40
CA PRO A 353 35.73 -7.77 23.36
C PRO A 353 35.66 -6.38 23.99
N ASP A 354 36.79 -5.86 24.46
CA ASP A 354 36.93 -4.51 25.02
C ASP A 354 36.68 -3.42 23.96
N GLN A 355 36.68 -3.79 22.67
CA GLN A 355 36.65 -2.86 21.54
C GLN A 355 35.33 -2.85 20.73
N GLU A 356 34.38 -3.75 20.98
CA GLU A 356 33.14 -3.86 20.17
C GLU A 356 31.83 -3.80 20.98
N GLN A 357 31.90 -3.37 22.24
CA GLN A 357 30.73 -3.19 23.10
C GLN A 357 30.48 -1.69 23.29
N LEU A 358 29.33 -1.21 22.81
CA LEU A 358 28.90 0.16 23.04
C LEU A 358 28.24 0.23 24.41
N ASP A 359 29.03 0.61 25.42
CA ASP A 359 28.51 0.93 26.73
C ASP A 359 27.73 2.24 26.67
N LEU A 360 26.41 2.10 26.59
CA LEU A 360 25.48 3.21 26.52
C LEU A 360 25.47 3.94 27.87
N ASN A 361 26.26 5.01 27.96
CA ASN A 361 26.17 5.98 29.06
C ASN A 361 24.94 6.89 28.89
N SER A 362 24.46 7.49 29.97
CA SER A 362 23.30 8.42 29.96
C SER A 362 23.52 9.60 29.00
N TRP A 363 24.77 10.05 28.87
CA TRP A 363 25.16 11.09 27.90
C TRP A 363 25.05 10.62 26.44
N HIS A 364 25.49 9.39 26.13
CA HIS A 364 25.36 8.81 24.79
C HIS A 364 23.90 8.59 24.41
N ALA A 365 23.06 8.18 25.36
CA ALA A 365 21.62 8.02 25.15
C ALA A 365 20.94 9.35 24.81
N LEU A 366 21.25 10.42 25.54
CA LEU A 366 20.72 11.76 25.27
C LEU A 366 21.21 12.30 23.92
N ALA A 367 22.51 12.15 23.63
CA ALA A 367 23.10 12.56 22.36
C ALA A 367 22.48 11.81 21.17
N PHE A 368 22.28 10.49 21.31
CA PHE A 368 21.60 9.68 20.30
C PHE A 368 20.18 10.18 20.02
N LEU A 369 19.43 10.55 21.06
CA LEU A 369 18.07 11.06 20.92
C LEU A 369 18.04 12.43 20.22
N VAL A 370 18.91 13.36 20.62
CA VAL A 370 18.97 14.71 20.02
C VAL A 370 19.45 14.66 18.57
N ILE A 371 20.50 13.88 18.29
CA ILE A 371 21.04 13.72 16.92
C ILE A 371 20.04 12.96 16.05
N GLY A 372 19.43 11.89 16.56
CA GLY A 372 18.40 11.14 15.84
C GLY A 372 17.18 12.01 15.52
N SER A 373 16.73 12.83 16.49
CA SER A 373 15.65 13.80 16.27
C SER A 373 16.03 14.86 15.25
N GLY A 374 17.24 15.41 15.31
CA GLY A 374 17.73 16.40 14.34
C GLY A 374 17.85 15.82 12.93
N PHE A 375 18.31 14.57 12.82
CA PHE A 375 18.39 13.86 11.54
C PHE A 375 17.01 13.61 10.93
N LEU A 376 16.02 13.17 11.71
CA LEU A 376 14.65 12.97 11.23
C LEU A 376 13.99 14.28 10.76
N VAL A 377 14.19 15.38 11.50
CA VAL A 377 13.70 16.71 11.08
C VAL A 377 14.44 17.20 9.82
N LEU A 378 15.74 16.91 9.68
CA LEU A 378 16.47 17.21 8.45
C LEU A 378 15.90 16.43 7.26
N LEU A 379 15.61 15.14 7.43
CA LEU A 379 14.95 14.33 6.39
C LEU A 379 13.54 14.82 6.05
N PHE A 380 12.85 15.48 6.97
CA PHE A 380 11.55 16.10 6.72
C PHE A 380 11.65 17.32 5.79
N PHE A 381 12.73 18.12 5.90
CA PHE A 381 12.92 19.32 5.07
C PHE A 381 13.71 19.04 3.78
N VAL A 382 14.47 17.95 3.73
CA VAL A 382 15.33 17.62 2.58
C VAL A 382 14.97 16.21 2.11
N ASP A 383 14.48 16.09 0.88
CA ASP A 383 14.12 14.80 0.23
C ASP A 383 15.36 13.95 -0.13
N VAL A 384 16.27 13.72 0.83
CA VAL A 384 17.52 12.94 0.67
C VAL A 384 17.31 11.44 0.89
N VAL A 385 16.17 10.90 0.46
CA VAL A 385 15.85 9.47 0.57
C VAL A 385 16.96 8.60 -0.02
N ILE A 386 17.53 9.02 -1.16
CA ILE A 386 18.64 8.31 -1.82
C ILE A 386 19.91 8.21 -0.95
N VAL A 387 20.21 9.22 -0.12
CA VAL A 387 21.37 9.20 0.78
C VAL A 387 21.17 8.15 1.85
N VAL A 388 19.96 8.06 2.42
CA VAL A 388 19.60 7.03 3.41
C VAL A 388 19.70 5.64 2.79
N VAL A 389 19.26 5.47 1.54
CA VAL A 389 19.38 4.19 0.81
C VAL A 389 20.84 3.77 0.62
N ILE A 390 21.73 4.71 0.26
CA ILE A 390 23.16 4.41 0.11
C ILE A 390 23.80 4.04 1.44
N LEU A 391 23.55 4.81 2.51
CA LEU A 391 24.06 4.52 3.85
C LEU A 391 23.56 3.18 4.38
N PHE A 392 22.27 2.87 4.15
CA PHE A 392 21.68 1.58 4.49
C PHE A 392 22.35 0.45 3.73
N GLY A 393 22.60 0.59 2.42
CA GLY A 393 23.32 -0.40 1.62
C GLY A 393 24.73 -0.68 2.17
N ILE A 394 25.50 0.37 2.50
CA ILE A 394 26.84 0.22 3.08
C ILE A 394 26.79 -0.55 4.42
N GLY A 395 25.86 -0.17 5.30
CA GLY A 395 25.69 -0.87 6.58
C GLY A 395 25.20 -2.32 6.39
N ALA A 396 24.36 -2.58 5.39
CA ALA A 396 23.78 -3.90 5.12
C ALA A 396 24.86 -4.91 4.71
N VAL A 397 25.89 -4.47 3.97
CA VAL A 397 27.06 -5.29 3.64
C VAL A 397 27.75 -5.76 4.92
N SER A 398 28.03 -4.85 5.84
CA SER A 398 28.68 -5.19 7.12
C SER A 398 27.80 -6.11 7.98
N ALA A 399 26.52 -5.79 8.12
CA ALA A 399 25.60 -6.55 8.96
C ALA A 399 25.36 -7.98 8.44
N THR A 400 25.14 -8.13 7.12
CA THR A 400 24.95 -9.45 6.51
C THR A 400 26.24 -10.28 6.50
N PHE A 401 27.40 -9.64 6.35
CA PHE A 401 28.69 -10.32 6.48
C PHE A 401 28.83 -10.96 7.86
N GLN A 402 28.60 -10.21 8.94
CA GLN A 402 28.74 -10.69 10.32
C GLN A 402 27.69 -11.75 10.70
N VAL A 403 26.43 -11.57 10.28
CA VAL A 403 25.30 -12.37 10.77
C VAL A 403 25.03 -13.60 9.91
N LEU A 404 25.18 -13.48 8.59
CA LEU A 404 24.74 -14.47 7.61
C LEU A 404 25.92 -15.15 6.91
N TRP A 405 26.74 -14.39 6.20
CA TRP A 405 27.72 -14.95 5.25
C TRP A 405 28.94 -15.57 5.92
N ALA A 406 29.57 -14.91 6.90
CA ALA A 406 30.70 -15.46 7.63
C ALA A 406 30.39 -16.78 8.36
N PRO A 407 29.30 -16.91 9.15
CA PRO A 407 28.97 -18.18 9.78
C PRO A 407 28.51 -19.24 8.78
N LEU A 408 27.91 -18.85 7.65
CA LEU A 408 27.53 -19.78 6.58
C LEU A 408 28.77 -20.39 5.91
N MET A 409 29.77 -19.56 5.57
CA MET A 409 31.02 -20.02 4.97
C MET A 409 31.84 -20.92 5.89
N ARG A 410 31.84 -20.65 7.20
CA ARG A 410 32.52 -21.51 8.18
C ARG A 410 31.85 -22.88 8.36
N ARG A 411 30.55 -22.98 8.12
CA ARG A 411 29.76 -24.23 8.23
C ARG A 411 29.78 -25.09 6.96
N LEU A 412 30.17 -24.53 5.82
CA LEU A 412 30.32 -25.29 4.59
C LEU A 412 31.51 -26.26 4.72
N PRO A 413 31.34 -27.57 4.48
CA PRO A 413 32.36 -28.60 4.73
C PRO A 413 33.52 -28.60 3.70
N ILE A 414 33.74 -27.48 3.02
CA ILE A 414 34.76 -27.33 1.99
C ILE A 414 36.05 -26.89 2.68
N LYS A 415 36.99 -27.83 2.88
CA LYS A 415 38.30 -27.59 3.52
C LYS A 415 39.09 -26.42 2.90
N LEU A 416 38.84 -26.09 1.63
CA LEU A 416 39.45 -24.95 0.94
C LEU A 416 39.00 -23.59 1.50
N LEU A 417 37.75 -23.46 1.94
CA LEU A 417 37.20 -22.22 2.50
C LEU A 417 37.73 -21.95 3.92
N GLN A 418 38.16 -22.99 4.63
CA GLN A 418 38.70 -22.93 5.99
C GLN A 418 40.22 -22.74 6.04
N LYS A 419 40.92 -22.77 4.89
CA LYS A 419 42.36 -22.47 4.86
C LYS A 419 42.57 -20.99 5.13
N LEU A 420 43.33 -20.67 6.18
CA LEU A 420 43.96 -19.36 6.29
C LEU A 420 45.03 -19.28 5.19
N PRO A 421 44.93 -18.33 4.25
CA PRO A 421 45.86 -18.28 3.12
C PRO A 421 47.30 -17.89 3.53
N TRP A 422 47.50 -17.41 4.76
CA TRP A 422 48.77 -16.86 5.25
C TRP A 422 49.14 -17.45 6.62
N GLY A 423 49.26 -18.78 6.68
CA GLY A 423 50.07 -19.43 7.71
C GLY A 423 51.52 -19.42 7.22
N ASP A 424 52.41 -18.81 8.00
CA ASP A 424 53.88 -18.75 7.83
C ASP A 424 54.49 -17.43 7.31
N VAL A 425 53.96 -16.27 7.72
CA VAL A 425 54.80 -15.05 7.77
C VAL A 425 54.67 -14.36 9.13
N MET A 426 55.66 -14.63 9.97
CA MET A 426 56.01 -13.87 11.16
C MET A 426 56.35 -12.42 10.74
N TRP A 427 55.40 -11.48 10.81
CA TRP A 427 55.70 -10.04 10.85
C TRP A 427 54.64 -9.32 11.69
N GLN A 428 55.03 -9.10 12.94
CA GLN A 428 54.41 -8.22 13.90
C GLN A 428 54.73 -6.77 13.50
N TRP A 429 53.74 -6.05 12.98
CA TRP A 429 53.76 -4.59 12.93
C TRP A 429 52.56 -4.10 13.71
N GLU A 430 52.85 -3.54 14.88
CA GLU A 430 51.92 -2.74 15.68
C GLU A 430 51.38 -1.54 14.87
N ASP A 431 50.08 -1.28 15.09
CA ASP A 431 49.42 0.04 15.07
C ASP A 431 48.80 0.65 13.80
N LEU A 432 48.75 0.00 12.63
CA LEU A 432 47.88 0.54 11.55
C LEU A 432 47.43 -0.52 10.54
N LEU A 433 46.23 -1.06 10.75
CA LEU A 433 45.57 -2.14 10.00
C LEU A 433 46.29 -3.48 10.06
N VAL A 434 45.88 -4.33 10.99
CA VAL A 434 46.19 -5.76 10.98
C VAL A 434 45.41 -6.42 9.82
N PRO A 435 46.05 -6.88 8.73
CA PRO A 435 45.40 -7.70 7.69
C PRO A 435 45.38 -9.19 8.11
N ALA A 436 45.75 -9.51 9.34
CA ALA A 436 45.90 -10.87 9.82
C ALA A 436 44.52 -11.52 10.04
N ALA A 437 44.33 -12.69 9.43
CA ALA A 437 43.23 -13.65 9.64
C ALA A 437 41.97 -13.56 8.75
N TRP A 438 42.01 -12.98 7.55
CA TRP A 438 40.91 -13.17 6.59
C TRP A 438 41.07 -14.53 5.88
N SER A 439 40.17 -15.49 6.16
CA SER A 439 40.14 -16.76 5.42
C SER A 439 39.62 -16.56 4.00
N VAL A 440 39.92 -17.49 3.08
CA VAL A 440 39.33 -17.49 1.72
C VAL A 440 37.79 -17.48 1.79
N GLY A 441 37.23 -18.14 2.82
CA GLY A 441 35.80 -18.10 3.13
C GLY A 441 35.29 -16.70 3.52
N ASP A 442 36.04 -15.93 4.30
CA ASP A 442 35.63 -14.57 4.71
C ASP A 442 35.69 -13.59 3.52
N VAL A 443 36.68 -13.71 2.64
CA VAL A 443 36.74 -12.90 1.41
C VAL A 443 35.55 -13.22 0.49
N LEU A 444 35.22 -14.51 0.32
CA LEU A 444 34.08 -14.91 -0.48
C LEU A 444 32.75 -14.46 0.15
N ALA A 445 32.65 -14.51 1.49
CA ALA A 445 31.50 -13.99 2.23
C ALA A 445 31.31 -12.48 2.01
N LEU A 446 32.39 -11.70 1.97
CA LEU A 446 32.34 -10.26 1.69
C LEU A 446 31.88 -9.98 0.26
N VAL A 447 32.38 -10.74 -0.72
CA VAL A 447 31.96 -10.63 -2.13
C VAL A 447 30.48 -10.95 -2.29
N LEU A 448 29.97 -11.97 -1.61
CA LEU A 448 28.54 -12.30 -1.63
C LEU A 448 27.69 -11.24 -0.92
N ALA A 449 28.14 -10.70 0.20
CA ALA A 449 27.46 -9.61 0.91
C ALA A 449 27.35 -8.36 0.02
N LEU A 450 28.44 -7.96 -0.64
CA LEU A 450 28.45 -6.87 -1.61
C LEU A 450 27.53 -7.16 -2.81
N GLY A 451 27.61 -8.36 -3.38
CA GLY A 451 26.80 -8.77 -4.52
C GLY A 451 25.30 -8.70 -4.23
N VAL A 452 24.87 -9.19 -3.06
CA VAL A 452 23.45 -9.16 -2.67
C VAL A 452 22.98 -7.74 -2.32
N SER A 453 23.83 -6.91 -1.70
CA SER A 453 23.49 -5.50 -1.46
C SER A 453 23.36 -4.70 -2.76
N LEU A 454 24.24 -4.94 -3.74
CA LEU A 454 24.15 -4.31 -5.06
C LEU A 454 22.93 -4.79 -5.85
N LEU A 455 22.65 -6.10 -5.81
CA LEU A 455 21.46 -6.68 -6.44
C LEU A 455 20.20 -6.01 -5.88
N TRP A 456 20.10 -5.87 -4.56
CA TRP A 456 18.98 -5.17 -3.93
C TRP A 456 18.88 -3.71 -4.39
N PHE A 457 20.00 -2.98 -4.41
CA PHE A 457 20.03 -1.58 -4.87
C PHE A 457 19.51 -1.41 -6.30
N PHE A 458 19.90 -2.29 -7.24
CA PHE A 458 19.40 -2.25 -8.61
C PHE A 458 17.97 -2.77 -8.77
N THR A 459 17.53 -3.70 -7.92
CA THR A 459 16.19 -4.29 -7.95
C THR A 459 15.21 -3.63 -6.99
N ARG A 460 15.55 -2.45 -6.45
CA ARG A 460 14.80 -1.76 -5.38
C ARG A 460 13.32 -1.45 -5.70
N PHE A 461 13.00 -1.28 -6.98
CA PHE A 461 11.64 -0.97 -7.43
C PHE A 461 10.78 -2.20 -7.72
N GLN A 462 11.35 -3.41 -7.64
CA GLN A 462 10.63 -4.63 -7.93
C GLN A 462 9.81 -5.11 -6.73
N SER A 463 8.70 -5.81 -7.00
CA SER A 463 7.75 -6.27 -5.96
C SER A 463 8.34 -7.25 -4.94
N TYR A 464 9.48 -7.89 -5.24
CA TYR A 464 10.18 -8.80 -4.32
C TYR A 464 11.28 -8.10 -3.49
N SER A 465 11.53 -6.81 -3.72
CA SER A 465 12.64 -6.09 -3.08
C SER A 465 12.51 -5.98 -1.55
N TRP A 466 11.28 -5.93 -1.04
CA TRP A 466 11.00 -5.89 0.40
C TRP A 466 11.61 -7.07 1.15
N VAL A 467 11.72 -8.25 0.53
CA VAL A 467 12.31 -9.44 1.19
C VAL A 467 13.78 -9.20 1.53
N PHE A 468 14.54 -8.61 0.60
CA PHE A 468 15.95 -8.27 0.84
C PHE A 468 16.08 -7.17 1.88
N GLN A 469 15.22 -6.15 1.82
CA GLN A 469 15.17 -5.09 2.82
C GLN A 469 14.91 -5.65 4.24
N ASP A 470 13.95 -6.55 4.39
CA ASP A 470 13.63 -7.19 5.67
C ASP A 470 14.79 -8.05 6.19
N ILE A 471 15.45 -8.81 5.30
CA ILE A 471 16.64 -9.60 5.67
C ILE A 471 17.76 -8.68 6.19
N PHE A 472 18.02 -7.57 5.49
CA PHE A 472 19.01 -6.60 5.92
C PHE A 472 18.62 -5.94 7.24
N GLY A 473 17.37 -5.52 7.40
CA GLY A 473 16.82 -4.97 8.64
C GLY A 473 16.96 -5.92 9.83
N VAL A 474 16.63 -7.20 9.65
CA VAL A 474 16.83 -8.24 10.68
C VAL A 474 18.32 -8.42 11.01
N CYS A 475 19.21 -8.41 10.01
CA CYS A 475 20.66 -8.48 10.26
C CYS A 475 21.15 -7.27 11.06
N PHE A 476 20.70 -6.05 10.73
CA PHE A 476 21.00 -4.86 11.50
C PHE A 476 20.49 -4.95 12.94
N CYS A 477 19.26 -5.41 13.15
CA CYS A 477 18.72 -5.64 14.50
C CYS A 477 19.61 -6.59 15.30
N LEU A 478 20.05 -7.69 14.69
CA LEU A 478 20.88 -8.70 15.35
C LEU A 478 22.28 -8.16 15.69
N VAL A 479 22.89 -7.35 14.81
CA VAL A 479 24.15 -6.68 15.11
C VAL A 479 23.96 -5.68 16.25
N PHE A 480 22.92 -4.85 16.18
CA PHE A 480 22.63 -3.86 17.21
C PHE A 480 22.38 -4.50 18.58
N LEU A 481 21.55 -5.54 18.66
CA LEU A 481 21.30 -6.28 19.91
C LEU A 481 22.55 -6.99 20.46
N ARG A 482 23.53 -7.30 19.60
CA ARG A 482 24.81 -7.87 20.01
C ARG A 482 25.77 -6.81 20.54
N THR A 483 25.79 -5.61 19.95
CA THR A 483 26.75 -4.55 20.29
C THR A 483 26.25 -3.61 21.38
N ALA A 484 24.94 -3.41 21.51
CA ALA A 484 24.34 -2.55 22.53
C ALA A 484 24.32 -3.25 23.89
N ARG A 485 25.20 -2.83 24.80
CA ARG A 485 25.15 -3.25 26.20
C ARG A 485 24.72 -2.08 27.08
N LEU A 486 23.80 -2.39 28.00
CA LEU A 486 23.35 -1.44 29.01
C LEU A 486 24.11 -1.77 30.31
N PRO A 487 25.14 -1.00 30.68
CA PRO A 487 26.01 -1.33 31.80
C PRO A 487 25.29 -1.23 33.16
N ASN A 488 24.17 -0.50 33.22
CA ASN A 488 23.41 -0.28 34.45
C ASN A 488 21.91 -0.22 34.18
N LEU A 489 21.11 -0.88 35.03
CA LEU A 489 19.64 -0.82 34.97
C LEU A 489 19.11 0.60 35.17
N LYS A 490 19.82 1.44 35.94
CA LYS A 490 19.49 2.87 36.08
C LYS A 490 19.50 3.60 34.73
N VAL A 491 20.53 3.37 33.91
CA VAL A 491 20.64 3.99 32.59
C VAL A 491 19.54 3.48 31.66
N ALA A 492 19.22 2.19 31.74
CA ALA A 492 18.11 1.61 30.99
C ALA A 492 16.77 2.28 31.31
N THR A 493 16.45 2.50 32.59
CA THR A 493 15.19 3.16 32.99
C THR A 493 15.11 4.61 32.53
N VAL A 494 16.22 5.37 32.60
CA VAL A 494 16.28 6.76 32.13
C VAL A 494 16.08 6.82 30.60
N LEU A 495 16.76 5.94 29.86
CA LEU A 495 16.62 5.85 28.41
C LEU A 495 15.18 5.53 28.00
N LEU A 496 14.53 4.56 28.66
CA LEU A 496 13.15 4.18 28.36
C LEU A 496 12.16 5.35 28.56
N VAL A 497 12.31 6.10 29.66
CA VAL A 497 11.48 7.29 29.94
C VAL A 497 11.72 8.38 28.90
N LEU A 498 12.96 8.61 28.49
CA LEU A 498 13.29 9.59 27.46
C LEU A 498 12.72 9.22 26.09
N VAL A 499 12.85 7.95 25.66
CA VAL A 499 12.28 7.46 24.40
C VAL A 499 10.75 7.50 24.43
N PHE A 500 10.12 7.20 25.57
CA PHE A 500 8.67 7.33 25.75
C PHE A 500 8.17 8.78 25.60
N MET A 501 8.87 9.74 26.20
CA MET A 501 8.54 11.16 26.03
C MET A 501 8.77 11.65 24.59
N TYR A 502 9.84 11.19 23.96
CA TYR A 502 10.13 11.47 22.55
C TYR A 502 9.01 10.99 21.62
N ASP A 503 8.51 9.79 21.89
CA ASP A 503 7.45 9.17 21.11
C ASP A 503 6.13 9.96 21.19
N ILE A 504 5.71 10.34 22.39
CA ILE A 504 4.54 11.21 22.61
C ILE A 504 4.69 12.52 21.84
N PHE A 505 5.88 13.13 21.88
CA PHE A 505 6.13 14.38 21.17
C PHE A 505 6.02 14.21 19.64
N MET A 506 6.64 13.18 19.07
CA MET A 506 6.64 12.98 17.61
C MET A 506 5.28 12.58 17.06
N VAL A 507 4.45 11.85 17.82
CA VAL A 507 3.12 11.44 17.36
C VAL A 507 2.08 12.51 17.60
N PHE A 508 1.99 13.02 18.83
CA PHE A 508 0.88 13.91 19.20
C PHE A 508 1.22 15.39 19.05
N ILE A 509 2.45 15.82 19.33
CA ILE A 509 2.79 17.25 19.35
C ILE A 509 3.23 17.74 17.96
N SER A 510 3.91 16.89 17.17
CA SER A 510 4.39 17.26 15.84
C SER A 510 3.32 17.75 14.85
N PRO A 511 2.11 17.15 14.74
CA PRO A 511 1.09 17.63 13.80
C PRO A 511 0.59 19.04 14.15
N TYR A 512 0.56 19.43 15.44
CA TYR A 512 0.16 20.78 15.83
C TYR A 512 1.17 21.87 15.44
N ILE A 513 2.45 21.51 15.26
CA ILE A 513 3.51 22.46 14.90
C ILE A 513 3.70 22.52 13.38
N PHE A 514 3.68 21.36 12.71
CA PHE A 514 4.05 21.24 11.29
C PHE A 514 2.85 21.01 10.35
N LYS A 515 1.61 20.96 10.88
CA LYS A 515 0.35 20.64 10.18
C LYS A 515 0.28 19.24 9.55
N GLU A 516 1.41 18.55 9.44
CA GLU A 516 1.55 17.15 9.06
C GLU A 516 2.37 16.42 10.13
N SER A 517 2.08 15.13 10.35
CA SER A 517 2.89 14.34 11.28
C SER A 517 4.24 13.99 10.63
N VAL A 518 5.32 14.47 11.28
CA VAL A 518 6.71 14.29 10.80
C VAL A 518 7.03 12.80 10.58
N MET A 519 6.52 11.94 11.46
CA MET A 519 6.75 10.49 11.38
C MET A 519 6.11 9.85 10.15
N ILE A 520 4.90 10.26 9.76
CA ILE A 520 4.24 9.73 8.56
C ILE A 520 5.00 10.18 7.32
N LYS A 521 5.28 11.48 7.21
CA LYS A 521 6.00 12.04 6.06
C LYS A 521 7.38 11.43 5.86
N VAL A 522 8.13 11.18 6.94
CA VAL A 522 9.46 10.57 6.87
C VAL A 522 9.36 9.07 6.57
N ALA A 523 8.39 8.35 7.14
CA ALA A 523 8.18 6.93 6.85
C ALA A 523 7.79 6.67 5.39
N THR A 524 7.08 7.62 4.76
CA THR A 524 6.67 7.57 3.35
C THR A 524 7.67 8.22 2.38
N GLY A 525 8.75 8.83 2.88
CA GLY A 525 9.82 9.39 2.04
C GLY A 525 9.53 10.77 1.43
N GLY A 526 8.69 11.60 2.05
CA GLY A 526 8.28 12.90 1.50
C GLY A 526 7.06 12.79 0.61
N ALA A 527 6.69 13.86 -0.12
CA ALA A 527 5.43 14.03 -0.85
C ALA A 527 5.26 13.13 -2.11
N GLN A 528 5.73 11.88 -2.05
CA GLN A 528 5.76 10.92 -3.15
C GLN A 528 4.42 10.22 -3.40
N SER A 529 3.37 10.58 -2.66
CA SER A 529 2.01 10.07 -2.87
C SER A 529 1.15 10.99 -3.75
N THR A 530 1.62 12.20 -4.05
CA THR A 530 0.96 13.15 -4.96
C THR A 530 1.76 13.26 -6.25
N ALA A 531 1.14 12.90 -7.38
CA ALA A 531 1.72 13.07 -8.69
C ALA A 531 2.20 14.52 -8.87
N THR A 532 3.48 14.72 -9.09
CA THR A 532 4.03 16.05 -9.41
C THR A 532 3.69 16.39 -10.86
N GLY A 533 3.35 17.67 -11.12
CA GLY A 533 3.01 18.15 -12.46
C GLY A 533 1.53 18.46 -12.71
N GLY A 534 0.70 18.50 -11.65
CA GLY A 534 -0.73 18.84 -11.77
C GLY A 534 -1.60 17.70 -12.29
N VAL A 535 -1.11 16.47 -12.25
CA VAL A 535 -1.83 15.28 -12.71
C VAL A 535 -2.75 14.74 -11.61
N SER A 536 -3.92 14.22 -12.00
CA SER A 536 -4.90 13.66 -11.06
C SER A 536 -4.35 12.48 -10.24
N SER A 537 -4.87 12.28 -9.02
CA SER A 537 -4.51 11.18 -8.12
C SER A 537 -4.65 9.79 -8.75
N GLY A 538 -5.62 9.62 -9.67
CA GLY A 538 -5.85 8.37 -10.39
C GLY A 538 -4.83 8.03 -11.49
N TYR A 539 -3.91 8.94 -11.86
CA TYR A 539 -2.91 8.66 -12.90
C TYR A 539 -1.85 7.69 -12.44
N CYS A 540 -1.28 7.89 -11.25
CA CYS A 540 -0.25 7.01 -10.70
C CYS A 540 -0.79 5.60 -10.40
N LEU A 541 -2.10 5.47 -10.18
CA LEU A 541 -2.79 4.17 -10.08
C LEU A 541 -2.69 3.37 -11.40
N ARG A 542 -2.81 4.06 -12.54
CA ARG A 542 -2.77 3.47 -13.90
C ARG A 542 -1.34 3.27 -14.41
N TYR A 543 -0.44 4.18 -14.05
CA TYR A 543 0.96 4.20 -14.49
C TYR A 543 1.95 4.23 -13.31
N PRO A 544 2.01 3.17 -12.49
CA PRO A 544 2.85 3.14 -11.29
C PRO A 544 4.36 3.16 -11.58
N THR A 545 4.76 2.84 -12.81
CA THR A 545 6.17 2.83 -13.22
C THR A 545 6.66 4.14 -13.81
N ASP A 546 5.78 5.14 -13.96
CA ASP A 546 6.12 6.41 -14.57
C ASP A 546 7.07 7.24 -13.69
N THR A 547 8.10 7.79 -14.33
CA THR A 547 9.13 8.61 -13.68
C THR A 547 8.98 10.09 -14.00
N GLU A 548 8.20 10.45 -15.03
CA GLU A 548 7.99 11.85 -15.42
C GLU A 548 7.17 12.59 -14.35
N HIS A 549 6.13 11.93 -13.82
CA HIS A 549 5.25 12.50 -12.80
C HIS A 549 5.56 12.06 -11.35
N ASN A 550 6.72 11.42 -11.11
CA ASN A 550 7.12 10.82 -9.82
C ASN A 550 6.08 9.86 -9.21
N CYS A 551 5.42 9.04 -10.04
CA CYS A 551 4.45 8.04 -9.57
C CYS A 551 5.10 6.86 -8.82
N ARG A 552 6.42 6.72 -8.89
CA ARG A 552 7.16 5.72 -8.11
C ARG A 552 7.38 6.21 -6.69
N SER A 553 6.67 5.58 -5.75
CA SER A 553 6.97 5.74 -4.32
C SER A 553 8.20 4.93 -3.92
N GLU A 554 9.17 5.60 -3.34
CA GLU A 554 10.36 5.05 -2.71
C GLU A 554 10.12 4.90 -1.20
N SER A 555 9.98 3.66 -0.74
CA SER A 555 9.85 3.40 0.69
C SER A 555 11.20 3.53 1.41
N MET A 556 11.20 4.12 2.61
CA MET A 556 12.40 4.24 3.43
C MET A 556 12.90 2.84 3.87
N PRO A 557 14.21 2.53 3.71
CA PRO A 557 14.73 1.18 3.94
C PRO A 557 14.82 0.78 5.42
N ILE A 558 14.56 1.71 6.35
CA ILE A 558 14.69 1.51 7.81
C ILE A 558 13.49 0.80 8.46
N LEU A 559 12.51 0.40 7.66
CA LEU A 559 11.26 -0.22 8.09
C LEU A 559 11.22 -1.68 7.64
N LEU A 560 10.78 -2.58 8.52
CA LEU A 560 10.40 -3.93 8.10
C LEU A 560 9.02 -3.86 7.45
N ARG A 561 8.86 -4.51 6.30
CA ARG A 561 7.70 -4.35 5.43
C ARG A 561 7.20 -5.69 4.91
N VAL A 562 5.96 -6.01 5.26
CA VAL A 562 5.24 -7.15 4.66
C VAL A 562 4.03 -6.63 3.89
N PRO A 563 3.86 -6.98 2.59
CA PRO A 563 2.68 -6.58 1.84
C PRO A 563 1.41 -7.14 2.49
N LYS A 564 0.36 -6.34 2.54
CA LYS A 564 -0.93 -6.79 3.08
C LYS A 564 -1.48 -7.93 2.23
N MET A 565 -2.01 -8.97 2.89
CA MET A 565 -2.42 -10.21 2.20
C MET A 565 -3.94 -10.32 2.09
N LEU A 566 -4.67 -9.92 3.15
CA LEU A 566 -6.13 -10.01 3.19
C LEU A 566 -6.79 -8.66 2.99
N ASP A 567 -6.11 -7.56 3.35
CA ASP A 567 -6.64 -6.23 3.12
C ASP A 567 -6.79 -5.96 1.62
N TRP A 568 -7.91 -5.38 1.24
CA TRP A 568 -8.17 -4.93 -0.12
C TRP A 568 -7.48 -3.60 -0.41
N ARG A 569 -7.24 -2.79 0.64
CA ARG A 569 -6.44 -1.57 0.54
C ARG A 569 -5.01 -1.98 0.22
N ALA A 570 -4.56 -1.66 -1.00
CA ALA A 570 -3.19 -1.94 -1.39
C ALA A 570 -2.22 -1.23 -0.43
N GLY A 571 -1.12 -1.89 -0.11
CA GLY A 571 -0.15 -1.35 0.82
C GLY A 571 0.62 -2.44 1.54
N SER A 572 1.30 -2.02 2.59
CA SER A 572 2.11 -2.91 3.42
C SER A 572 1.92 -2.60 4.88
N SER A 573 1.97 -3.63 5.70
CA SER A 573 2.20 -3.45 7.13
C SER A 573 3.66 -3.04 7.33
N LEU A 574 3.88 -1.99 8.11
CA LEU A 574 5.20 -1.44 8.41
C LEU A 574 5.47 -1.58 9.90
N LEU A 575 6.67 -2.06 10.23
CA LEU A 575 7.17 -2.07 11.59
C LEU A 575 8.48 -1.27 11.63
N GLY A 576 8.51 -0.24 12.49
CA GLY A 576 9.74 0.49 12.76
C GLY A 576 10.78 -0.41 13.44
N LEU A 577 12.05 -0.29 13.03
CA LEU A 577 13.18 -0.93 13.72
C LEU A 577 13.36 -0.38 15.14
N VAL A 578 12.87 0.83 15.39
CA VAL A 578 12.63 1.42 16.70
C VAL A 578 11.16 1.16 17.00
N ILE A 579 10.87 0.50 18.13
CA ILE A 579 9.55 -0.02 18.52
C ILE A 579 8.45 1.01 18.21
N TRP A 580 7.79 0.83 17.08
CA TRP A 580 6.47 1.41 16.80
C TRP A 580 5.74 0.54 15.79
N THR A 581 4.58 0.06 16.20
CA THR A 581 3.55 -0.48 15.31
C THR A 581 2.80 0.71 14.72
N ALA A 582 3.21 1.16 13.53
CA ALA A 582 2.41 2.11 12.78
C ALA A 582 1.17 1.38 12.25
N HIS A 583 0.05 1.53 12.96
CA HIS A 583 -1.25 1.16 12.42
C HIS A 583 -1.62 2.20 11.35
N ALA A 584 -1.13 2.00 10.13
CA ALA A 584 -1.30 2.93 9.01
C ALA A 584 -2.76 3.07 8.53
N SER A 585 -3.73 2.37 9.13
CA SER A 585 -5.13 2.41 8.72
C SER A 585 -5.97 3.47 9.44
N ALA A 586 -5.41 4.26 10.36
CA ALA A 586 -6.17 5.21 11.19
C ALA A 586 -5.85 6.69 10.90
N TRP A 587 -4.98 6.99 9.94
CA TRP A 587 -4.51 8.36 9.65
C TRP A 587 -4.65 8.76 8.18
N GLN A 588 -5.50 8.07 7.42
CA GLN A 588 -5.94 8.54 6.11
C GLN A 588 -7.26 9.32 6.17
N ASP A 589 -7.88 9.41 7.36
CA ASP A 589 -9.16 10.10 7.58
C ASP A 589 -9.02 11.29 8.57
N ALA A 590 -7.88 12.00 8.54
CA ALA A 590 -7.69 13.23 9.34
C ALA A 590 -6.96 14.32 8.56
#